data_AF-A0A2N4YWL6-F1
#
_entry.id   AF-A0A2N4YWL6-F1
#
_cell.length_a   1.000
_cell.length_b   1.000
_cell.length_c   1.000
_cell.angle_alpha   90.00
_cell.angle_beta   90.00
_cell.angle_gamma   90.00
#
_symmetry.space_group_name_H-M   'P 1'
#
loop_
_entity.id
_entity.type
_entity.pdbx_description
1 polymer ?
#
loop_
_entity_poly.entity_id
_entity_poly.type
_entity_poly.pdbx_seq_one_letter_code
_entity_poly.pdbx_strand_id
1 'polypeptide(L)'
;MTILEQLYASSGSEVIHDTLQITAGDQNYWLTRGWDNITATLEDGQQATFEGCAIDIALPARNADGTQDLKFAISNVDGVVSDAIDKILDEMTSATLTFRRYISSDLSAPAASPYTL
;
A
#
# COMPACT_ATOMS: atom_id res chain seq x y z
N MET A 1 19.83 9.76 7.95
CA MET A 1 18.55 10.48 8.14
C MET A 1 17.78 10.34 6.84
N THR A 2 16.69 9.59 6.86
CA THR A 2 15.82 9.40 5.70
C THR A 2 14.89 10.60 5.54
N ILE A 3 14.34 10.80 4.33
CA ILE A 3 13.35 11.86 4.08
C ILE A 3 12.14 11.71 5.01
N LEU A 4 11.76 10.48 5.35
CA LEU A 4 10.69 10.20 6.32
C LEU A 4 11.02 10.69 7.74
N GLU A 5 12.25 10.46 8.22
CA GLU A 5 12.67 10.95 9.54
C GLU A 5 12.68 12.49 9.60
N GLN A 6 13.04 13.15 8.50
CA GLN A 6 12.94 14.60 8.38
C GLN A 6 11.49 15.09 8.39
N LEU A 7 10.59 14.40 7.68
CA LEU A 7 9.18 14.74 7.63
C LEU A 7 8.51 14.61 9.00
N TYR A 8 8.76 13.51 9.74
CA TYR A 8 8.23 13.32 11.09
C TYR A 8 8.72 14.38 12.10
N ALA A 9 9.90 14.98 11.86
CA ALA A 9 10.45 16.03 12.71
C ALA A 9 10.01 17.45 12.29
N SER A 10 9.35 17.60 11.14
CA SER A 10 8.95 18.89 10.56
C SER A 10 7.45 19.15 10.76
N SER A 11 7.06 20.41 10.98
CA SER A 11 5.65 20.86 11.00
C SER A 11 5.13 21.22 9.59
N GLY A 12 5.74 20.65 8.54
CA GLY A 12 5.42 20.96 7.14
C GLY A 12 4.02 20.46 6.73
N SER A 13 3.48 21.02 5.65
CA SER A 13 2.20 20.61 5.04
C SER A 13 2.28 19.33 4.20
N GLU A 14 3.41 18.64 4.26
CA GLU A 14 3.69 17.43 3.49
C GLU A 14 2.89 16.26 4.05
N VAL A 15 2.18 15.55 3.17
CA VAL A 15 1.30 14.44 3.53
C VAL A 15 1.97 13.13 3.14
N ILE A 16 1.94 12.17 4.05
CA ILE A 16 2.37 10.80 3.76
C ILE A 16 1.22 10.05 3.11
N HIS A 17 1.50 9.46 1.96
CA HIS A 17 0.57 8.61 1.24
C HIS A 17 1.02 7.16 1.37
N ASP A 18 0.29 6.42 2.22
CA ASP A 18 0.43 4.99 2.37
C ASP A 18 -0.38 4.31 1.26
N THR A 19 0.32 3.58 0.39
CA THR A 19 -0.28 2.90 -0.76
C THR A 19 -0.06 1.39 -0.68
N LEU A 20 -1.04 0.65 -1.20
CA LEU A 20 -1.11 -0.79 -1.14
C LEU A 20 -1.39 -1.34 -2.54
N GLN A 21 -0.52 -2.22 -3.01
CA GLN A 21 -0.77 -3.06 -4.16
C GLN A 21 -1.09 -4.47 -3.67
N ILE A 22 -2.19 -5.05 -4.15
CA ILE A 22 -2.52 -6.46 -3.95
C ILE A 22 -2.55 -7.11 -5.33
N THR A 23 -1.65 -8.04 -5.56
CA THR A 23 -1.56 -8.82 -6.79
C THR A 23 -2.10 -10.22 -6.53
N ALA A 24 -3.11 -10.61 -7.27
CA ALA A 24 -3.83 -11.87 -7.14
C ALA A 24 -4.00 -12.51 -8.52
N GLY A 25 -3.09 -13.42 -8.87
CA GLY A 25 -3.00 -13.93 -10.25
C GLY A 25 -2.75 -12.80 -11.24
N ASP A 26 -3.63 -12.64 -12.22
CA ASP A 26 -3.57 -11.56 -13.22
C ASP A 26 -4.24 -10.24 -12.77
N GLN A 27 -4.86 -10.21 -11.58
CA GLN A 27 -5.51 -9.01 -11.06
C GLN A 27 -4.59 -8.22 -10.16
N ASN A 28 -4.60 -6.90 -10.33
CA ASN A 28 -3.87 -5.95 -9.47
C ASN A 28 -4.84 -4.92 -8.91
N TYR A 29 -4.90 -4.84 -7.59
CA TYR A 29 -5.65 -3.83 -6.86
C TYR A 29 -4.67 -2.78 -6.33
N TRP A 30 -4.94 -1.51 -6.62
CA TRP A 30 -4.10 -0.37 -6.26
C TRP A 30 -4.90 0.55 -5.35
N LEU A 31 -4.54 0.62 -4.08
CA LEU A 31 -5.30 1.32 -3.05
C LEU A 31 -4.42 2.34 -2.33
N THR A 32 -5.00 3.46 -1.94
CA THR A 32 -4.34 4.46 -1.09
C THR A 32 -5.24 4.86 0.05
N ARG A 33 -4.64 5.20 1.20
CA ARG A 33 -5.38 5.76 2.33
C ARG A 33 -5.87 7.16 1.99
N GLY A 34 -7.19 7.33 1.94
CA GLY A 34 -7.81 8.62 1.77
C GLY A 34 -9.02 8.58 0.83
N TRP A 35 -9.40 9.75 0.35
CA TRP A 35 -10.51 9.93 -0.58
C TRP A 35 -10.04 10.21 -2.01
N ASP A 36 -8.86 10.82 -2.15
CA ASP A 36 -8.29 11.19 -3.43
C ASP A 36 -7.46 10.06 -4.02
N ASN A 37 -7.62 9.86 -5.34
CA ASN A 37 -6.75 8.97 -6.10
C ASN A 37 -5.37 9.59 -6.23
N ILE A 38 -4.34 8.73 -6.18
CA ILE A 38 -2.94 9.16 -6.27
C ILE A 38 -2.28 8.44 -7.42
N THR A 39 -1.76 9.19 -8.38
CA THR A 39 -0.89 8.64 -9.42
C THR A 39 0.56 8.80 -8.99
N ALA A 40 1.27 7.68 -8.83
CA ALA A 40 2.66 7.66 -8.42
C ALA A 40 3.49 6.74 -9.31
N THR A 41 4.78 7.01 -9.39
CA THR A 41 5.73 6.20 -10.15
C THR A 41 6.24 5.04 -9.28
N LEU A 42 6.23 3.85 -9.85
CA LEU A 42 6.72 2.61 -9.27
C LEU A 42 8.23 2.45 -9.44
N GLU A 43 8.80 1.46 -8.77
CA GLU A 43 10.24 1.13 -8.78
C GLU A 43 10.80 0.83 -10.18
N ASP A 44 9.95 0.36 -11.09
CA ASP A 44 10.29 0.04 -12.48
C ASP A 44 10.16 1.24 -13.42
N GLY A 45 9.74 2.40 -12.90
CA GLY A 45 9.51 3.63 -13.66
C GLY A 45 8.13 3.74 -14.30
N GLN A 46 7.25 2.74 -14.13
CA GLN A 46 5.86 2.83 -14.58
C GLN A 46 5.03 3.70 -13.64
N GLN A 47 3.96 4.29 -14.15
CA GLN A 47 3.00 5.03 -13.32
C GLN A 47 1.79 4.15 -13.01
N ALA A 48 1.42 4.10 -11.74
CA ALA A 48 0.20 3.46 -11.26
C ALA A 48 -0.71 4.47 -10.57
N THR A 49 -2.01 4.30 -10.74
CA THR A 49 -3.02 5.10 -10.03
C THR A 49 -3.60 4.26 -8.91
N PHE A 50 -3.39 4.72 -7.68
CA PHE A 50 -3.94 4.15 -6.47
C PHE A 50 -5.29 4.80 -6.17
N GLU A 51 -6.32 3.99 -6.03
CA GLU A 51 -7.68 4.44 -5.74
C GLU A 51 -7.82 4.82 -4.26
N GLY A 52 -8.43 5.97 -4.01
CA GLY A 52 -8.74 6.45 -2.66
C GLY A 52 -9.74 5.52 -1.99
N CYS A 53 -9.30 4.79 -0.98
CA CYS A 53 -10.15 3.91 -0.21
C CYS A 53 -9.89 4.10 1.29
N ALA A 54 -10.92 3.82 2.08
CA ALA A 54 -10.80 3.73 3.53
C ALA A 54 -10.03 2.45 3.89
N ILE A 55 -8.70 2.58 3.90
CA ILE A 55 -7.76 1.52 4.29
C ILE A 55 -6.95 1.93 5.51
N ASP A 56 -6.66 0.96 6.37
CA ASP A 56 -5.74 1.11 7.51
C ASP A 56 -4.70 -0.01 7.43
N ILE A 57 -3.42 0.34 7.53
CA ILE A 57 -2.31 -0.60 7.34
C ILE A 57 -1.42 -0.55 8.57
N ALA A 58 -1.25 -1.69 9.22
CA ALA A 58 -0.34 -1.89 10.32
C ALA A 58 0.85 -2.71 9.83
N LEU A 59 2.01 -2.04 9.73
CA LEU A 59 3.27 -2.68 9.35
C LEU A 59 3.65 -3.76 10.37
N PRO A 60 4.27 -4.87 9.90
CA PRO A 60 4.70 -5.94 10.78
C PRO A 60 5.68 -5.41 11.82
N ALA A 61 5.50 -5.86 13.07
CA ALA A 61 6.45 -5.57 14.12
C ALA A 61 7.79 -6.25 13.80
N ARG A 62 8.89 -5.49 13.86
CA ARG A 62 10.24 -6.03 13.71
C ARG A 62 10.62 -6.78 14.99
N ASN A 63 10.19 -8.04 15.09
CA ASN A 63 10.45 -8.89 16.25
C ASN A 63 11.37 -10.06 15.88
N ALA A 64 12.12 -10.58 16.87
CA ALA A 64 13.08 -11.67 16.69
C ALA A 64 12.43 -13.07 16.54
N ASP A 65 11.09 -13.14 16.54
CA ASP A 65 10.30 -14.38 16.51
C ASP A 65 10.18 -15.00 15.11
N GLY A 66 10.73 -14.32 14.08
CA GLY A 66 10.79 -14.82 12.70
C GLY A 66 9.49 -14.71 11.91
N THR A 67 8.39 -14.28 12.55
CA THR A 67 7.08 -14.04 11.91
C THR A 67 6.94 -12.56 11.51
N GLN A 68 6.45 -12.32 10.30
CA GLN A 68 6.18 -10.98 9.78
C GLN A 68 4.75 -10.90 9.26
N ASP A 69 3.81 -10.67 10.18
CA ASP A 69 2.41 -10.46 9.83
C ASP A 69 2.14 -8.98 9.52
N LEU A 70 1.80 -8.68 8.26
CA LEU A 70 1.21 -7.39 7.91
C LEU A 70 -0.30 -7.48 8.10
N LYS A 71 -0.84 -6.56 8.88
CA LYS A 71 -2.29 -6.47 9.12
C LYS A 71 -2.82 -5.27 8.39
N PHE A 72 -3.89 -5.44 7.63
CA PHE A 72 -4.57 -4.35 6.96
C PHE A 72 -6.09 -4.49 7.13
N ALA A 73 -6.78 -3.36 7.10
CA ALA A 73 -8.22 -3.26 7.04
C ALA A 73 -8.59 -2.46 5.78
N ILE A 74 -9.58 -2.92 5.03
CA ILE A 74 -10.07 -2.26 3.81
C ILE A 74 -11.59 -2.21 3.90
N SER A 75 -12.18 -1.07 3.54
CA SER A 75 -13.63 -0.96 3.41
C SER A 75 -14.17 -1.88 2.33
N ASN A 76 -15.28 -2.55 2.63
CA ASN A 76 -15.96 -3.47 1.71
C ASN A 76 -17.45 -3.14 1.58
N VAL A 77 -17.80 -1.85 1.61
CA VAL A 77 -19.19 -1.40 1.55
C VAL A 77 -19.87 -1.88 0.25
N ASP A 78 -19.15 -1.85 -0.87
CA ASP A 78 -19.64 -2.27 -2.19
C ASP A 78 -19.42 -3.77 -2.49
N GLY A 79 -18.85 -4.54 -1.55
CA GLY A 79 -18.63 -5.99 -1.70
C GLY A 79 -17.45 -6.40 -2.59
N VAL A 80 -16.75 -5.45 -3.24
CA VAL A 80 -15.63 -5.70 -4.17
C VAL A 80 -14.48 -6.47 -3.53
N VAL A 81 -14.15 -6.17 -2.28
CA VAL A 81 -13.05 -6.85 -1.57
C VAL A 81 -13.41 -8.29 -1.26
N SER A 82 -14.66 -8.54 -0.86
CA SER A 82 -15.15 -9.91 -0.64
C SER A 82 -15.13 -10.73 -1.91
N ASP A 83 -15.62 -10.18 -3.03
CA ASP A 83 -15.63 -10.87 -4.32
C ASP A 83 -14.21 -11.22 -4.80
N ALA A 84 -13.27 -10.28 -4.62
CA ALA A 84 -11.86 -10.52 -4.91
C ALA A 84 -11.26 -11.65 -4.05
N ILE A 85 -11.55 -11.67 -2.74
CA ILE A 85 -11.06 -12.72 -1.84
C ILE A 85 -11.67 -14.08 -2.21
N ASP A 86 -12.98 -14.14 -2.46
CA ASP A 86 -13.66 -15.37 -2.86
C ASP A 86 -13.03 -15.95 -4.14
N LYS A 87 -12.77 -15.09 -5.14
CA LYS A 87 -12.11 -15.49 -6.37
C LYS A 87 -10.70 -16.06 -6.14
N ILE A 88 -9.89 -15.39 -5.31
CA ILE A 88 -8.54 -15.86 -4.97
C ILE A 88 -8.58 -17.25 -4.32
N LEU A 89 -9.55 -17.45 -3.43
CA LEU A 89 -9.75 -18.72 -2.73
C LEU A 89 -10.23 -19.84 -3.66
N ASP A 90 -11.19 -19.54 -4.55
CA ASP A 90 -11.73 -20.50 -5.53
C ASP A 90 -10.64 -20.95 -6.51
N GLU A 91 -9.82 -19.99 -6.99
CA GLU A 91 -8.74 -20.25 -7.94
C GLU A 91 -7.47 -20.80 -7.25
N MET A 92 -7.47 -20.99 -5.92
CA MET A 92 -6.31 -21.35 -5.09
C MET A 92 -5.04 -20.57 -5.46
N THR A 93 -5.20 -19.30 -5.81
CA THR A 93 -4.10 -18.47 -6.30
C THR A 93 -3.41 -17.77 -5.14
N SER A 94 -2.09 -17.71 -5.17
CA SER A 94 -1.33 -16.93 -4.20
C SER A 94 -1.49 -15.44 -4.47
N ALA A 95 -1.77 -14.66 -3.43
CA ALA A 95 -1.73 -13.21 -3.51
C ALA A 95 -0.40 -12.69 -2.94
N THR A 96 0.14 -11.66 -3.57
CA THR A 96 1.31 -10.92 -3.10
C THR A 96 0.88 -9.49 -2.79
N LEU A 97 1.37 -8.96 -1.67
CA LEU A 97 1.03 -7.64 -1.20
C LEU A 97 2.29 -6.77 -1.20
N THR A 98 2.23 -5.60 -1.82
CA THR A 98 3.34 -4.63 -1.81
C THR A 98 2.87 -3.29 -1.25
N PHE A 99 3.41 -2.93 -0.10
CA PHE A 99 3.19 -1.65 0.57
C PHE A 99 4.26 -0.65 0.16
N ARG A 100 3.84 0.58 -0.16
CA ARG A 100 4.72 1.70 -0.49
C ARG A 100 4.30 2.95 0.27
N ARG A 101 5.28 3.81 0.49
CA ARG A 101 5.05 5.11 1.11
C ARG A 101 5.56 6.19 0.18
N TYR A 102 4.68 7.11 -0.18
CA TYR A 102 5.00 8.31 -0.94
C TYR A 102 4.81 9.55 -0.08
N ILE A 103 5.39 10.67 -0.51
CA ILE A 103 5.21 11.96 0.15
C ILE A 103 4.57 12.89 -0.88
N SER A 104 3.61 13.72 -0.49
CA SER A 104 2.90 14.61 -1.40
C SER A 104 3.82 15.57 -2.18
N SER A 105 5.03 15.84 -1.68
CA SER A 105 6.07 16.64 -2.33
C SER A 105 6.84 15.87 -3.42
N ASP A 106 6.85 14.53 -3.37
CA ASP A 106 7.51 13.67 -4.36
C ASP A 106 6.78 12.32 -4.53
N LEU A 107 6.09 12.19 -5.67
CA LEU A 107 5.42 10.96 -6.12
C LEU A 107 6.24 10.22 -7.19
N SER A 108 7.46 10.66 -7.49
CA SER A 108 8.30 10.09 -8.54
C SER A 108 9.03 8.80 -8.12
N ALA A 109 9.10 8.53 -6.81
CA ALA A 109 9.60 7.29 -6.25
C ALA A 109 9.05 7.07 -4.82
N PRO A 110 9.02 5.82 -4.33
CA PRO A 110 8.74 5.54 -2.92
C PRO A 110 9.76 6.21 -1.99
N ALA A 111 9.29 6.86 -0.94
CA ALA A 111 10.10 7.52 0.08
C ALA A 111 10.87 6.54 1.00
N ALA A 112 10.49 5.26 0.97
CA ALA A 112 11.18 4.16 1.62
C ALA A 112 11.14 2.91 0.74
N SER A 113 12.05 1.97 1.00
CA SER A 113 12.02 0.65 0.35
C SER A 113 10.63 0.00 0.51
N PRO A 114 10.02 -0.47 -0.58
CA PRO A 114 8.73 -1.16 -0.52
C PRO A 114 8.78 -2.39 0.40
N TYR A 115 7.64 -2.70 1.02
CA TYR A 115 7.47 -3.91 1.82
C TYR A 115 6.63 -4.90 1.03
N THR A 116 7.20 -6.03 0.63
CA THR A 116 6.51 -7.07 -0.13
C THR A 116 6.39 -8.35 0.69
N LEU A 117 5.19 -8.94 0.70
CA LEU A 117 4.83 -10.19 1.37
C LEU A 117 4.09 -11.13 0.43
#